data_AF-V6SU68-F1
#
_entry.id   AF-V6SU68-F1
#
_cell.length_a   1.000
_cell.length_b   1.000
_cell.length_c   1.000
_cell.angle_alpha   90.00
_cell.angle_beta   90.00
_cell.angle_gamma   90.00
#
_symmetry.space_group_name_H-M   'P 1'
#
loop_
_entity.id
_entity.type
_entity.pdbx_description
1 polymer ?
#
loop_
_entity_poly.entity_id
_entity_poly.type
_entity_poly.pdbx_seq_one_letter_code
_entity_poly.pdbx_strand_id
1 'polypeptide(L)'
;MSEKRLKRQLIKKKLFSKNRLVILNEDTFAEIFSLKLTLMNVFVVATVGALLIIFVTTYIIAFTPLREYIPGYASTELKRQAIELAIKSDSLEKAMKRNNLYVESIKKVLNGDLEYAKFNIDSIIVAEEIDPETLVMEPSKSELELRKEVENKNKKN
;
A
#
# COMPACT_ATOMS: atom_id res chain seq x y z
N MET A 1 14.81 33.97 48.17
CA MET A 1 14.45 32.70 47.50
C MET A 1 14.73 32.82 46.00
N SER A 2 15.30 31.79 45.35
CA SER A 2 15.64 31.81 43.91
C SER A 2 14.43 32.15 43.02
N GLU A 3 14.56 33.13 42.12
CA GLU A 3 13.50 33.63 41.24
C GLU A 3 12.78 32.52 40.44
N LYS A 4 13.51 31.45 40.07
CA LYS A 4 12.95 30.29 39.36
C LYS A 4 11.89 29.55 40.17
N ARG A 5 12.03 29.50 41.51
CA ARG A 5 11.04 28.88 42.41
C ARG A 5 9.76 29.72 42.48
N LEU A 6 9.88 31.05 42.49
CA LEU A 6 8.73 31.96 42.50
C LEU A 6 7.88 31.81 41.23
N LYS A 7 8.52 31.79 40.05
CA LYS A 7 7.84 31.61 38.76
C LYS A 7 7.06 30.28 38.69
N ARG A 8 7.64 29.18 39.19
CA ARG A 8 6.94 27.87 39.26
C ARG A 8 5.72 27.88 40.17
N GLN A 9 5.78 28.59 41.30
CA GLN A 9 4.64 28.71 42.21
C GLN A 9 3.49 29.51 41.60
N LEU A 10 3.79 30.59 40.88
CA LEU A 10 2.79 31.39 40.15
C LEU A 10 2.07 30.56 39.08
N ILE A 11 2.82 29.77 38.31
CA ILE A 11 2.25 28.89 37.26
C ILE A 11 1.36 27.82 37.89
N LYS A 12 1.80 27.15 38.96
CA LYS A 12 0.96 26.18 39.69
C LYS A 12 -0.34 26.82 40.17
N LYS A 13 -0.27 28.01 40.78
CA LYS A 13 -1.46 28.71 41.29
C LYS A 13 -2.45 29.03 40.16
N LYS A 14 -1.97 29.41 38.98
CA LYS A 14 -2.79 29.68 37.79
C LYS A 14 -3.38 28.40 37.17
N LEU A 15 -2.69 27.26 37.25
CA LEU A 15 -3.15 25.99 36.68
C LEU A 15 -4.29 25.37 37.50
N PHE A 16 -4.25 25.54 38.82
CA PHE A 16 -5.26 25.04 39.77
C PHE A 16 -6.31 26.08 40.16
N SER A 17 -6.30 27.28 39.55
CA SER A 17 -7.35 28.27 39.79
C SER A 17 -8.68 27.74 39.29
N LYS A 18 -9.72 27.85 40.11
CA LYS A 18 -11.09 27.45 39.77
C LYS A 18 -11.72 28.58 38.96
N ASN A 19 -12.00 28.32 37.70
CA ASN A 19 -12.77 29.19 36.82
C ASN A 19 -14.19 28.62 36.69
N ARG A 20 -15.20 29.47 36.49
CA ARG A 20 -16.58 29.04 36.22
C ARG A 20 -16.94 29.51 34.83
N LEU A 21 -17.24 28.57 33.93
CA LEU A 21 -17.88 28.86 32.67
C LEU A 21 -19.38 28.89 32.93
N VAL A 22 -20.04 29.99 32.57
CA VAL A 22 -21.49 30.14 32.72
C VAL A 22 -22.06 30.52 31.37
N ILE A 23 -23.13 29.85 30.96
CA ILE A 23 -23.92 30.20 29.78
C ILE A 23 -25.22 30.79 30.31
N LEU A 24 -25.44 32.07 30.01
CA LEU A 24 -26.64 32.80 30.37
C LEU A 24 -27.55 32.96 29.15
N ASN A 25 -28.86 32.97 29.37
CA ASN A 25 -29.83 33.38 28.38
C ASN A 25 -29.72 34.90 28.16
N GLU A 26 -29.72 35.36 26.92
CA GLU A 26 -29.53 36.79 26.60
C GLU A 26 -30.75 37.64 27.00
N ASP A 27 -31.97 37.13 26.82
CA ASP A 27 -33.21 37.89 27.07
C ASP A 27 -33.61 37.91 28.54
N THR A 28 -33.39 36.79 29.24
CA THR A 28 -33.86 36.60 30.63
C THR A 28 -32.74 36.64 31.66
N PHE A 29 -31.47 36.71 31.22
CA PHE A 29 -30.27 36.63 32.07
C PHE A 29 -30.24 35.42 33.01
N ALA A 30 -31.07 34.39 32.77
CA ALA A 30 -31.08 33.17 33.55
C ALA A 30 -29.83 32.33 33.24
N GLU A 31 -29.14 31.83 34.28
CA GLU A 31 -28.05 30.86 34.11
C GLU A 31 -28.62 29.52 33.62
N ILE A 32 -28.46 29.19 32.34
CA ILE A 32 -28.92 27.92 31.76
C ILE A 32 -27.96 26.80 32.13
N PHE A 33 -26.66 27.10 32.13
CA PHE A 33 -25.61 26.12 32.37
C PHE A 33 -24.44 26.74 33.10
N SER A 34 -23.89 26.03 34.09
CA SER A 34 -22.68 26.46 34.77
C SER A 34 -21.75 25.29 35.04
N LEU A 35 -20.49 25.45 34.66
CA LEU A 35 -19.45 24.43 34.78
C LEU A 35 -18.24 25.02 35.49
N LYS A 36 -17.81 24.40 36.59
CA LYS A 36 -16.55 24.77 37.26
C LYS A 36 -15.40 24.02 36.58
N LEU A 37 -14.49 24.76 35.97
CA LEU A 37 -13.34 24.25 35.22
C LEU A 37 -12.04 24.76 35.85
N THR A 38 -11.02 23.91 35.92
CA THR A 38 -9.64 24.34 36.14
C THR A 38 -8.89 24.23 34.82
N LEU A 39 -7.89 25.09 34.59
CA LEU A 39 -7.02 24.97 33.41
C LEU A 39 -6.40 23.56 33.31
N MET A 40 -6.07 22.96 34.46
CA MET A 40 -5.59 21.58 34.53
C MET A 40 -6.61 20.56 33.99
N ASN A 41 -7.88 20.62 34.43
CA ASN A 41 -8.88 19.63 33.99
C ASN A 41 -9.17 19.76 32.48
N VAL A 42 -9.25 20.98 31.97
CA VAL A 42 -9.41 21.24 30.53
C VAL A 42 -8.25 20.64 29.73
N PHE A 43 -7.01 20.81 30.20
CA PHE A 43 -5.83 20.24 29.55
C PHE A 43 -5.83 18.71 29.52
N VAL A 44 -6.23 18.07 30.64
CA VAL A 44 -6.34 16.61 30.72
C VAL A 44 -7.41 16.09 29.76
N VAL A 45 -8.61 16.67 29.78
CA VAL A 45 -9.71 16.28 28.88
C VAL A 45 -9.32 16.48 27.42
N ALA A 46 -8.67 17.60 27.07
CA ALA A 46 -8.21 17.85 25.71
C ALA A 46 -7.16 16.82 25.26
N THR A 47 -6.23 16.46 26.13
CA THR A 47 -5.16 15.49 25.81
C THR A 47 -5.71 14.07 25.67
N VAL A 48 -6.59 13.65 26.59
CA VAL A 48 -7.27 12.35 26.51
C VAL A 48 -8.16 12.30 25.28
N GLY A 49 -8.90 13.37 24.98
CA GLY A 49 -9.71 13.48 23.78
C GLY A 49 -8.88 13.38 22.50
N ALA A 50 -7.73 14.08 22.43
CA ALA A 50 -6.81 13.98 21.31
C ALA A 50 -6.26 12.56 21.13
N LEU A 51 -5.83 11.91 22.21
CA LEU A 51 -5.38 10.51 22.18
C LEU A 51 -6.49 9.56 21.73
N LEU A 52 -7.72 9.76 22.19
CA LEU A 52 -8.87 8.96 21.80
C LEU A 52 -9.18 9.13 20.31
N ILE A 53 -9.19 10.36 19.80
CA ILE A 53 -9.40 10.65 18.37
C ILE A 53 -8.31 9.98 17.53
N ILE A 54 -7.04 10.11 17.91
CA ILE A 54 -5.92 9.46 17.22
C ILE A 54 -6.12 7.95 17.23
N PHE A 55 -6.42 7.35 18.39
CA PHE A 55 -6.64 5.92 18.54
C PHE A 55 -7.78 5.41 17.65
N VAL A 56 -8.93 6.08 17.68
CA VAL A 56 -10.09 5.72 16.85
C VAL A 56 -9.78 5.87 15.36
N THR A 57 -9.10 6.94 14.97
CA THR A 57 -8.71 7.18 13.58
C THR A 57 -7.75 6.09 13.08
N THR A 58 -6.73 5.75 13.88
CA THR A 58 -5.80 4.66 13.57
C THR A 58 -6.52 3.31 13.50
N TYR A 59 -7.44 3.03 14.42
CA TYR A 59 -8.25 1.81 14.41
C TYR A 59 -9.08 1.71 13.12
N ILE A 60 -9.78 2.78 12.74
CA ILE A 60 -10.54 2.82 11.49
C ILE A 60 -9.63 2.54 10.31
N ILE A 61 -8.49 3.23 10.17
CA ILE A 61 -7.55 3.02 9.05
C ILE A 61 -7.03 1.57 9.02
N ALA A 62 -6.72 0.97 10.17
CA ALA A 62 -6.15 -0.37 10.24
C ALA A 62 -7.14 -1.49 9.86
N PHE A 63 -8.42 -1.34 10.24
CA PHE A 63 -9.46 -2.36 10.07
C PHE A 63 -10.40 -2.11 8.88
N THR A 64 -10.24 -1.02 8.15
CA THR A 64 -11.02 -0.73 6.94
C THR A 64 -10.15 -0.78 5.69
N PRO A 65 -10.73 -0.94 4.48
CA PRO A 65 -9.98 -0.94 3.23
C PRO A 65 -9.32 0.41 2.89
N LEU A 66 -9.49 1.46 3.72
CA LEU A 66 -8.79 2.75 3.58
C LEU A 66 -7.27 2.59 3.46
N ARG A 67 -6.68 1.60 4.13
CA ARG A 67 -5.24 1.29 4.02
C ARG A 67 -4.80 0.80 2.63
N GLU A 68 -5.71 0.19 1.87
CA GLU A 68 -5.43 -0.38 0.54
C GLU A 68 -5.34 0.70 -0.54
N TYR A 69 -5.86 1.91 -0.26
CA TYR A 69 -5.72 3.08 -1.12
C TYR A 69 -4.35 3.74 -1.02
N ILE A 70 -3.51 3.34 -0.06
CA ILE A 70 -2.13 3.83 0.05
C ILE A 70 -1.25 3.01 -0.90
N PRO A 71 -0.62 3.63 -1.92
CA PRO A 71 0.25 2.92 -2.83
C PRO A 71 1.40 2.24 -2.06
N GLY A 72 1.57 0.94 -2.28
CA GLY A 72 2.53 0.09 -1.55
C GLY A 72 1.90 -0.94 -0.60
N TYR A 73 0.62 -0.80 -0.25
CA TYR A 73 -0.13 -1.74 0.60
C TYR A 73 -1.31 -2.40 -0.12
N ALA A 74 -1.09 -2.84 -1.37
CA ALA A 74 -2.11 -3.61 -2.09
C ALA A 74 -2.46 -4.87 -1.28
N SER A 75 -3.76 -5.14 -1.08
CA SER A 75 -4.19 -6.35 -0.39
C SER A 75 -3.65 -7.59 -1.09
N THR A 76 -3.29 -8.59 -0.29
CA THR A 76 -2.80 -9.88 -0.79
C THR A 76 -3.77 -10.50 -1.78
N GLU A 77 -5.07 -10.27 -1.56
CA GLU A 77 -6.14 -10.70 -2.44
C GLU A 77 -6.09 -10.01 -3.81
N LEU A 78 -6.03 -8.67 -3.85
CA LEU A 78 -5.91 -7.93 -5.12
C LEU A 78 -4.66 -8.33 -5.90
N LYS A 79 -3.52 -8.50 -5.20
CA LYS A 79 -2.27 -8.95 -5.83
C LYS A 79 -2.42 -10.35 -6.44
N ARG A 80 -3.05 -11.28 -5.70
CA ARG A 80 -3.31 -12.64 -6.19
C ARG A 80 -4.23 -12.63 -7.41
N GLN A 81 -5.32 -11.87 -7.36
CA GLN A 81 -6.26 -11.73 -8.47
C GLN A 81 -5.58 -11.13 -9.71
N ALA A 82 -4.75 -10.10 -9.53
CA ALA A 82 -3.99 -9.49 -10.62
C ALA A 82 -3.02 -10.48 -11.27
N ILE A 83 -2.31 -11.29 -10.48
CA ILE A 83 -1.40 -12.34 -10.99
C ILE A 83 -2.19 -13.41 -11.75
N GLU A 84 -3.31 -13.89 -11.18
CA GLU A 84 -4.15 -14.91 -11.83
C GLU A 84 -4.72 -14.39 -13.15
N LEU A 85 -5.17 -13.14 -13.18
CA LEU A 85 -5.69 -12.50 -14.37
C LEU A 85 -4.60 -12.30 -15.44
N ALA A 86 -3.39 -11.90 -15.02
CA ALA A 86 -2.26 -11.77 -15.93
C ALA A 86 -1.90 -13.10 -16.60
N ILE A 87 -1.84 -14.21 -15.83
CA ILE A 87 -1.57 -15.55 -16.37
C ILE A 87 -2.66 -15.98 -17.36
N LYS A 88 -3.94 -15.78 -17.00
CA LYS A 88 -5.06 -16.11 -17.89
C LYS A 88 -5.05 -15.26 -19.16
N SER A 89 -4.75 -13.97 -19.05
CA SER A 89 -4.68 -13.05 -20.18
C SER A 89 -3.56 -13.44 -21.15
N ASP A 90 -2.37 -13.77 -20.64
CA ASP A 90 -1.24 -14.25 -21.46
C ASP A 90 -1.61 -15.55 -22.21
N SER A 91 -2.25 -16.48 -21.53
CA SER A 91 -2.72 -17.73 -22.13
C SER A 91 -3.74 -17.47 -23.25
N LEU A 92 -4.71 -16.58 -23.00
CA LEU A 92 -5.71 -16.17 -24.00
C LEU A 92 -5.08 -15.44 -25.18
N GLU A 93 -4.11 -14.55 -24.95
CA GLU A 93 -3.39 -13.85 -26.01
C GLU A 93 -2.65 -14.83 -26.91
N LYS A 94 -1.97 -15.82 -26.33
CA LYS A 94 -1.28 -16.89 -27.09
C LYS A 94 -2.25 -17.72 -27.92
N ALA A 95 -3.39 -18.12 -27.34
CA ALA A 95 -4.42 -18.86 -28.06
C ALA A 95 -5.03 -18.05 -29.20
N MET A 96 -5.34 -16.77 -28.96
CA MET A 96 -5.84 -15.83 -29.96
C MET A 96 -4.84 -15.61 -31.10
N LYS A 97 -3.56 -15.44 -30.79
CA LYS A 97 -2.50 -15.28 -31.80
C LYS A 97 -2.40 -16.52 -32.70
N ARG A 98 -2.45 -17.72 -32.12
CA ARG A 98 -2.47 -18.98 -32.89
C ARG A 98 -3.70 -19.06 -33.79
N ASN A 99 -4.87 -18.72 -33.28
CA ASN A 99 -6.10 -18.74 -34.06
C ASN A 99 -6.08 -17.72 -35.21
N ASN A 100 -5.59 -16.50 -34.95
CA ASN A 100 -5.43 -15.48 -35.98
C ASN A 100 -4.50 -15.92 -37.11
N LEU A 101 -3.34 -16.51 -36.76
CA LEU A 101 -2.42 -17.08 -37.75
C LEU A 101 -3.09 -18.20 -38.57
N TYR A 102 -3.82 -19.10 -37.92
CA TYR A 102 -4.56 -20.17 -38.59
C TYR A 102 -5.60 -19.62 -39.59
N VAL A 103 -6.42 -18.65 -39.16
CA VAL A 103 -7.42 -18.00 -40.04
C VAL A 103 -6.74 -17.25 -41.19
N GLU A 104 -5.61 -16.60 -40.94
CA GLU A 104 -4.84 -15.92 -41.98
C GLU A 104 -4.27 -16.93 -42.99
N SER A 105 -3.74 -18.07 -42.54
CA SER A 105 -3.30 -19.15 -43.42
C SER A 105 -4.45 -19.68 -44.29
N ILE A 106 -5.64 -19.88 -43.74
CA ILE A 106 -6.82 -20.28 -44.53
C ILE A 106 -7.13 -19.23 -45.60
N LYS A 107 -7.15 -17.94 -45.23
CA LYS A 107 -7.40 -16.85 -46.18
C LYS A 107 -6.37 -16.83 -47.32
N LYS A 108 -5.09 -17.01 -47.01
CA LYS A 108 -4.01 -17.08 -48.03
C LYS A 108 -4.20 -18.25 -48.99
N VAL A 109 -4.55 -19.44 -48.47
CA VAL A 109 -4.83 -20.62 -49.29
C VAL A 109 -6.02 -20.38 -50.22
N LEU A 110 -7.12 -19.80 -49.72
CA LEU A 110 -8.32 -19.52 -50.51
C LEU A 110 -8.09 -18.46 -51.60
N ASN A 111 -7.20 -17.50 -51.35
CA ASN A 111 -6.85 -16.45 -52.32
C ASN A 111 -5.78 -16.88 -53.34
N GLY A 112 -5.18 -18.07 -53.18
CA GLY A 112 -4.12 -18.57 -54.06
C GLY A 112 -2.72 -18.02 -53.77
N ASP A 113 -2.55 -17.26 -52.69
CA ASP A 113 -1.27 -16.68 -52.24
C ASP A 113 -0.46 -17.70 -51.43
N LEU A 114 -0.10 -18.81 -52.06
CA LEU A 114 0.74 -19.85 -51.46
C LEU A 114 2.22 -19.47 -51.55
N GLU A 115 2.72 -18.77 -50.53
CA GLU A 115 4.15 -18.86 -50.21
C GLU A 115 4.40 -20.26 -49.65
N TYR A 116 4.93 -21.16 -50.48
CA TYR A 116 5.54 -22.41 -50.02
C TYR A 116 6.79 -22.06 -49.20
N ALA A 117 6.58 -21.58 -47.97
CA ALA A 117 7.65 -21.46 -47.00
C ALA A 117 8.29 -22.85 -46.91
N LYS A 118 9.61 -22.92 -47.13
CA LYS A 118 10.40 -24.14 -46.99
C LYS A 118 10.26 -24.67 -45.56
N PHE A 119 9.24 -25.48 -45.30
CA PHE A 119 9.03 -26.18 -44.05
C PHE A 119 10.10 -27.27 -43.94
N ASN A 120 11.24 -26.94 -43.32
CA ASN A 120 12.22 -27.93 -42.92
C ASN A 120 11.72 -28.56 -41.60
N ILE A 121 11.29 -29.81 -41.67
CA ILE A 121 10.78 -30.57 -40.52
C ILE A 121 11.90 -30.80 -39.47
N ASP A 122 13.16 -30.74 -39.90
CA ASP A 122 14.34 -30.95 -39.03
C ASP A 122 14.58 -29.84 -37.99
N SER A 123 14.07 -28.62 -38.17
CA SER A 123 14.30 -27.52 -37.21
C SER A 123 13.36 -27.54 -36.01
N ILE A 124 12.30 -28.36 -36.03
CA ILE A 124 11.36 -28.49 -34.92
C ILE A 124 11.88 -29.47 -33.85
N ILE A 125 12.68 -30.46 -34.25
CA ILE A 125 13.16 -31.53 -33.35
C ILE A 125 14.40 -31.09 -32.55
N VAL A 126 15.24 -30.21 -33.10
CA VAL A 126 16.48 -29.74 -32.44
C VAL A 126 16.21 -28.75 -31.29
N ALA A 127 15.03 -28.15 -31.22
CA ALA A 127 14.71 -27.16 -30.18
C ALA A 127 14.27 -27.78 -28.83
N GLU A 128 14.04 -29.09 -28.77
CA GLU A 128 13.39 -29.74 -27.61
C GLU A 128 14.34 -30.61 -26.76
N GLU A 129 15.55 -30.92 -27.25
CA GLU A 129 16.60 -31.62 -26.48
C GLU A 129 17.73 -30.67 -26.07
N ILE A 130 17.41 -29.68 -25.24
CA ILE A 130 18.45 -28.99 -24.47
C ILE A 130 18.57 -29.74 -23.15
N ASP A 131 19.54 -30.65 -23.08
CA ASP A 131 19.90 -31.35 -21.85
C ASP A 131 20.24 -30.31 -20.75
N PRO A 132 19.44 -30.21 -19.68
CA PRO A 132 19.64 -29.21 -18.63
C PRO A 132 20.99 -29.37 -17.91
N GLU A 133 21.67 -30.52 -18.02
CA GLU A 133 23.00 -30.75 -17.44
C GLU A 133 24.12 -30.08 -18.24
N THR A 134 23.90 -29.73 -19.51
CA THR A 134 24.90 -29.06 -20.37
C THR A 134 24.75 -27.54 -20.39
N LEU A 135 23.66 -27.00 -19.84
CA LEU A 135 23.41 -25.57 -19.71
C LEU A 135 24.24 -24.97 -18.57
N VAL A 136 25.47 -24.58 -18.86
CA VAL A 136 26.26 -23.71 -17.98
C VAL A 136 25.66 -22.31 -18.01
N MET A 137 24.69 -22.04 -17.15
CA MET A 137 24.13 -20.71 -16.96
C MET A 137 25.11 -19.86 -16.14
N GLU A 138 25.89 -19.02 -16.83
CA GLU A 138 26.65 -17.97 -16.15
C GLU A 138 25.70 -16.88 -15.64
N PRO A 139 25.84 -16.43 -14.39
CA PRO A 139 25.01 -15.37 -13.84
C PRO A 139 25.21 -14.06 -14.63
N SER A 140 24.11 -13.41 -14.99
CA SER A 140 24.16 -12.11 -15.63
C SER A 140 24.63 -11.04 -14.65
N LYS A 141 25.21 -9.94 -15.17
CA LYS A 141 25.72 -8.84 -14.33
C LYS A 141 24.64 -8.28 -13.39
N SER A 142 23.40 -8.16 -13.89
CA SER A 142 22.26 -7.66 -13.12
C SER A 142 21.83 -8.62 -12.00
N GLU A 143 21.91 -9.93 -12.23
CA GLU A 143 21.60 -10.93 -11.20
C GLU A 143 22.64 -10.90 -10.07
N LEU A 144 23.91 -10.71 -10.42
CA LEU A 144 24.99 -10.58 -9.46
C LEU A 144 24.88 -9.31 -8.60
N GLU A 145 24.44 -8.19 -9.19
CA GLU A 145 24.16 -6.94 -8.48
C GLU A 145 22.97 -7.09 -7.52
N LEU A 146 21.91 -7.77 -7.95
CA LEU A 146 20.75 -8.03 -7.11
C LEU A 146 21.11 -8.88 -5.89
N ARG A 147 21.93 -9.93 -6.06
CA ARG A 147 22.42 -10.75 -4.94
C ARG A 147 23.16 -9.92 -3.90
N LYS A 148 24.05 -9.02 -4.34
CA LYS A 148 24.77 -8.09 -3.45
C LYS A 148 23.82 -7.17 -2.70
N GLU A 149 22.77 -6.68 -3.35
CA GLU A 149 21.77 -5.82 -2.70
C GLU A 149 20.99 -6.58 -1.62
N VAL A 150 20.56 -7.80 -1.92
CA VAL A 150 19.82 -8.66 -0.97
C VAL A 150 20.70 -9.02 0.23
N GLU A 151 21.95 -9.39 0.01
CA GLU A 151 22.90 -9.73 1.07
C GLU A 151 23.17 -8.53 2.00
N ASN A 152 23.33 -7.34 1.42
CA ASN A 152 23.51 -6.10 2.19
C ASN A 152 22.27 -5.73 3.01
N LYS A 153 21.05 -6.01 2.52
CA LYS A 153 19.81 -5.80 3.28
C LYS A 153 19.68 -6.79 4.44
N ASN A 154 19.99 -8.06 4.22
CA ASN A 154 19.95 -9.08 5.28
C ASN A 154 20.98 -8.85 6.38
N LYS A 155 22.14 -8.26 6.07
CA LYS A 155 23.17 -7.94 7.07
C LYS A 155 22.87 -6.70 7.92
N LYS A 156 21.96 -5.83 7.47
CA LYS A 156 21.56 -4.60 8.16
C LYS A 156 20.35 -4.78 9.08
N ASN A 157 19.62 -5.88 8.96
CA ASN A 157 18.57 -6.31 9.88
C ASN A 157 19.14 -7.25 10.94
#